data_AF-A0A959NGN5-F1
#
_entry.id   AF-A0A959NGN5-F1
#
_cell.length_a   1.000
_cell.length_b   1.000
_cell.length_c   1.000
_cell.angle_alpha   90.00
_cell.angle_beta   90.00
_cell.angle_gamma   90.00
#
_symmetry.space_group_name_H-M   'P 1'
#
loop_
_entity.id
_entity.type
_entity.pdbx_description
1 polymer ?
#
loop_
_entity_poly.entity_id
_entity_poly.type
_entity_poly.pdbx_seq_one_letter_code
_entity_poly.pdbx_strand_id
1 'polypeptide(L)'
;DRAFYTAPVESFYPNGFGIYNMAGNVSEWVEDTYRPLSTLDFDDMPAPFRGNVYKKLYVADSSSMDPATRYELDSTGRVKMANVTDAEASHRRNYQRGNVINYLDGDSLSQSSYGYGKTTLISDRSKVYKGGSWNDRAYWLSPGARRFLEQDQSLSTLGFRCAMTRMGSPEGNKRKTGQFFKTRRQKR
;
A
#
# COMPACT_ATOMS: atom_id res chain seq x y z
N ASP A 1 12.04 0.17 20.94
CA ASP A 1 11.20 1.23 21.50
C ASP A 1 11.16 1.06 23.02
N ARG A 2 11.19 2.14 23.82
CA ARG A 2 11.07 2.15 25.30
C ARG A 2 9.72 2.72 25.78
N ALA A 3 8.80 3.02 24.88
CA ALA A 3 7.49 3.54 25.18
C ALA A 3 6.56 2.39 25.61
N PHE A 4 5.77 2.62 26.67
CA PHE A 4 4.78 1.66 27.17
C PHE A 4 3.50 1.66 26.33
N TYR A 5 3.24 2.74 25.61
CA TYR A 5 2.16 2.96 24.65
C TYR A 5 2.70 3.82 23.51
N THR A 6 1.83 4.40 22.66
CA THR A 6 2.27 5.25 21.56
C THR A 6 3.08 6.46 22.04
N ALA A 7 4.18 6.76 21.36
CA ALA A 7 5.01 7.94 21.60
C ALA A 7 4.73 9.04 20.55
N PRO A 8 5.05 10.31 20.87
CA PRO A 8 5.07 11.38 19.86
C PRO A 8 5.92 11.00 18.64
N VAL A 9 5.50 11.45 17.45
CA VAL A 9 6.01 10.93 16.18
C VAL A 9 7.53 11.13 16.00
N GLU A 10 8.09 12.20 16.55
CA GLU A 10 9.51 12.56 16.41
C GLU A 10 10.37 12.17 17.63
N SER A 11 9.84 11.35 18.55
CA SER A 11 10.55 10.99 19.78
C SER A 11 11.77 10.10 19.58
N PHE A 12 11.87 9.39 18.44
CA PHE A 12 12.95 8.46 18.15
C PHE A 12 13.75 8.86 16.91
N TYR A 13 14.92 8.25 16.74
CA TYR A 13 15.74 8.52 15.56
C TYR A 13 15.04 8.03 14.27
N PRO A 14 15.08 8.84 13.22
CA PRO A 14 14.58 8.46 11.91
C PRO A 14 15.57 7.53 11.20
N ASN A 15 15.09 6.83 10.17
CA ASN A 15 15.96 6.06 9.28
C ASN A 15 16.77 6.96 8.33
N GLY A 16 17.64 6.36 7.50
CA GLY A 16 18.48 7.11 6.54
C GLY A 16 17.70 7.94 5.50
N PHE A 17 16.42 7.64 5.29
CA PHE A 17 15.50 8.41 4.43
C PHE A 17 14.80 9.55 5.17
N GLY A 18 15.07 9.71 6.47
CA GLY A 18 14.44 10.70 7.33
C GLY A 18 13.02 10.34 7.76
N ILE A 19 12.65 9.07 7.71
CA ILE A 19 11.33 8.58 8.08
C ILE A 19 11.36 8.06 9.52
N TYR A 20 10.45 8.58 10.34
CA TYR A 20 10.29 8.24 11.75
C TYR A 20 9.31 7.08 11.93
N ASN A 21 9.51 6.30 13.00
CA ASN A 21 8.63 5.22 13.45
C ASN A 21 8.30 4.16 12.39
N MET A 22 9.24 3.86 11.49
CA MET A 22 9.08 2.72 10.56
C MET A 22 9.13 1.36 11.27
N ALA A 23 9.62 1.34 12.52
CA ALA A 23 9.73 0.16 13.37
C ALA A 23 9.26 0.52 14.79
N GLY A 24 8.01 0.18 15.14
CA GLY A 24 7.41 0.44 16.44
C GLY A 24 6.39 1.59 16.42
N ASN A 25 6.04 2.10 17.61
CA ASN A 25 4.88 2.97 17.82
C ASN A 25 3.56 2.30 17.41
N VAL A 26 3.17 2.34 16.14
CA VAL A 26 2.00 1.63 15.60
C VAL A 26 2.38 0.91 14.33
N SER A 27 1.74 -0.23 14.09
CA SER A 27 1.79 -0.79 12.75
C SER A 27 1.00 0.08 11.79
N GLU A 28 1.34 0.03 10.51
CA GLU A 28 0.75 0.87 9.48
C GLU A 28 0.08 0.02 8.42
N TRP A 29 -1.17 0.35 8.09
CA TRP A 29 -1.88 -0.22 6.95
C TRP A 29 -1.13 0.02 5.65
N VAL A 30 -1.16 -1.00 4.78
CA VAL A 30 -0.63 -0.97 3.42
C VAL A 30 -1.76 -1.32 2.46
N GLU A 31 -1.73 -0.75 1.25
CA GLU A 31 -2.75 -0.97 0.22
C GLU A 31 -2.80 -2.43 -0.27
N ASP A 32 -1.69 -3.16 -0.14
CA ASP A 32 -1.56 -4.55 -0.57
C ASP A 32 -2.61 -5.48 0.05
N THR A 33 -3.25 -6.29 -0.80
CA THR A 33 -4.05 -7.44 -0.36
C THR A 33 -3.13 -8.57 0.10
N TYR A 34 -3.43 -9.12 1.28
CA TYR A 34 -2.62 -10.18 1.87
C TYR A 34 -2.81 -11.51 1.16
N ARG A 35 -1.69 -12.17 0.88
CA ARG A 35 -1.59 -13.49 0.27
C ARG A 35 -0.41 -14.27 0.88
N PRO A 36 -0.63 -15.48 1.43
CA PRO A 36 0.42 -16.29 2.04
C PRO A 36 1.62 -16.56 1.13
N LEU A 37 1.37 -16.83 -0.15
CA LEU A 37 2.42 -17.25 -1.10
C LEU A 37 3.10 -16.08 -1.80
N SER A 38 2.70 -14.84 -1.50
CA SER A 38 3.24 -13.65 -2.19
C SER A 38 4.74 -13.41 -1.96
N THR A 39 5.37 -14.05 -0.96
CA THR A 39 6.83 -14.01 -0.80
C THR A 39 7.57 -14.98 -1.71
N LEU A 40 6.88 -15.94 -2.31
CA LEU A 40 7.43 -16.93 -3.24
C LEU A 40 7.22 -16.54 -4.70
N ASP A 41 6.52 -15.42 -4.94
CA ASP A 41 6.24 -14.89 -6.26
C ASP A 41 7.42 -14.02 -6.71
N PHE A 42 8.34 -14.64 -7.46
CA PHE A 42 9.62 -14.04 -7.88
C PHE A 42 9.56 -13.37 -9.27
N ASP A 43 8.45 -13.52 -10.00
CA ASP A 43 8.36 -13.04 -11.38
C ASP A 43 8.35 -11.51 -11.50
N ASP A 44 8.09 -10.80 -10.39
CA ASP A 44 7.96 -9.33 -10.36
C ASP A 44 8.75 -8.70 -9.20
N MET A 45 10.02 -9.08 -9.09
CA MET A 45 10.96 -8.54 -8.09
C MET A 45 11.26 -7.04 -8.34
N PRO A 46 11.33 -6.20 -7.28
CA PRO A 46 11.59 -6.57 -5.88
C PRO A 46 10.35 -6.69 -4.94
N ALA A 47 9.14 -6.34 -5.37
CA ALA A 47 7.90 -6.57 -4.61
C ALA A 47 6.67 -6.20 -5.46
N PRO A 48 5.95 -7.17 -6.06
CA PRO A 48 4.73 -6.84 -6.79
C PRO A 48 3.69 -6.35 -5.80
N PHE A 49 3.13 -5.18 -6.07
CA PHE A 49 1.91 -4.74 -5.41
C PHE A 49 0.79 -5.74 -5.70
N ARG A 50 0.13 -6.24 -4.66
CA ARG A 50 -1.03 -7.14 -4.79
C ARG A 50 -2.34 -6.45 -4.43
N GLY A 51 -3.41 -6.77 -5.15
CA GLY A 51 -4.71 -6.12 -4.97
C GLY A 51 -5.10 -5.16 -6.08
N ASN A 52 -4.53 -5.31 -7.28
CA ASN A 52 -4.80 -4.46 -8.43
C ASN A 52 -6.27 -4.55 -8.87
N VAL A 53 -6.91 -3.38 -8.95
CA VAL A 53 -8.20 -3.16 -9.64
C VAL A 53 -7.98 -2.06 -10.66
N TYR A 54 -8.00 -2.40 -11.94
CA TYR A 54 -7.78 -1.44 -12.99
C TYR A 54 -8.97 -0.51 -13.14
N LYS A 55 -8.70 0.79 -13.14
CA LYS A 55 -9.70 1.84 -13.24
C LYS A 55 -9.45 2.73 -14.45
N LYS A 56 -10.52 3.31 -14.97
CA LYS A 56 -10.53 4.31 -16.04
C LYS A 56 -11.28 5.56 -15.56
N LEU A 57 -11.08 6.69 -16.24
CA LEU A 57 -11.88 7.89 -15.99
C LEU A 57 -13.35 7.58 -16.24
N TYR A 58 -14.21 7.97 -15.31
CA TYR A 58 -15.65 7.87 -15.47
C TYR A 58 -16.13 8.97 -16.41
N VAL A 59 -16.66 8.58 -17.58
CA VAL A 59 -17.20 9.49 -18.58
C VAL A 59 -18.69 9.67 -18.29
N ALA A 60 -19.08 10.88 -17.87
CA ALA A 60 -20.48 11.22 -17.57
C ALA A 60 -21.26 11.51 -18.84
N ASP A 61 -20.65 12.25 -19.77
CA ASP A 61 -21.20 12.50 -21.10
C ASP A 61 -20.15 12.12 -22.15
N SER A 62 -20.44 11.06 -22.92
CA SER A 62 -19.54 10.60 -23.97
C SER A 62 -19.55 11.49 -25.21
N SER A 63 -20.58 12.32 -25.39
CA SER A 63 -20.79 13.16 -26.57
C SER A 63 -19.98 14.45 -26.53
N SER A 64 -19.77 15.02 -25.34
CA SER A 64 -18.92 16.20 -25.17
C SER A 64 -17.43 15.85 -25.18
N MET A 65 -16.63 16.63 -25.90
CA MET A 65 -15.15 16.58 -25.84
C MET A 65 -14.55 17.54 -24.83
N ASP A 66 -15.33 18.47 -24.29
CA ASP A 66 -14.85 19.40 -23.25
C ASP A 66 -14.65 18.65 -21.92
N PRO A 67 -13.43 18.62 -21.35
CA PRO A 67 -13.14 17.87 -20.13
C PRO A 67 -14.03 18.23 -18.93
N ALA A 68 -14.47 19.48 -18.83
CA ALA A 68 -15.28 19.95 -17.70
C ALA A 68 -16.70 19.36 -17.69
N THR A 69 -17.23 19.03 -18.87
CA THR A 69 -18.56 18.44 -19.04
C THR A 69 -18.49 16.92 -19.24
N ARG A 70 -17.42 16.43 -19.86
CA ARG A 70 -17.20 15.00 -20.12
C ARG A 70 -16.98 14.18 -18.84
N TYR A 71 -16.35 14.77 -17.83
CA TYR A 71 -15.96 14.09 -16.59
C TYR A 71 -16.65 14.67 -15.36
N GLU A 72 -17.09 13.79 -14.46
CA GLU A 72 -17.69 14.17 -13.18
C GLU A 72 -16.61 14.23 -12.09
N LEU A 73 -16.67 15.24 -11.21
CA LEU A 73 -15.82 15.35 -10.03
C LEU A 73 -16.47 14.68 -8.81
N ASP A 74 -15.65 14.05 -7.97
CA ASP A 74 -16.08 13.50 -6.69
C ASP A 74 -16.14 14.59 -5.59
N SER A 75 -16.55 14.20 -4.38
CA SER A 75 -16.65 15.11 -3.22
C SER A 75 -15.31 15.70 -2.79
N THR A 76 -14.19 15.19 -3.30
CA THR A 76 -12.83 15.69 -3.04
C THR A 76 -12.27 16.52 -4.19
N GLY A 77 -13.08 16.81 -5.22
CA GLY A 77 -12.69 17.58 -6.39
C GLY A 77 -11.81 16.83 -7.39
N ARG A 78 -11.72 15.49 -7.27
CA ARG A 78 -10.97 14.65 -8.21
C ARG A 78 -11.91 14.08 -9.27
N VAL A 79 -11.38 13.79 -10.46
CA VAL A 79 -12.18 13.12 -11.49
C VAL A 79 -12.55 11.71 -11.01
N LYS A 80 -13.83 11.39 -11.09
CA LYS A 80 -14.38 10.09 -10.70
C LYS A 80 -13.79 8.97 -11.57
N MET A 81 -13.51 7.83 -10.94
CA MET A 81 -12.93 6.65 -11.59
C MET A 81 -13.94 5.51 -11.61
N ALA A 82 -14.01 4.77 -12.72
CA ALA A 82 -14.80 3.57 -12.88
C ALA A 82 -13.92 2.33 -13.06
N ASN A 83 -14.36 1.17 -12.55
CA ASN A 83 -13.64 -0.09 -12.77
C ASN A 83 -13.69 -0.47 -14.26
N VAL A 84 -12.57 -0.98 -14.78
CA VAL A 84 -12.53 -1.60 -16.11
C VAL A 84 -13.24 -2.94 -16.02
N THR A 85 -14.08 -3.27 -16.99
CA THR A 85 -14.73 -4.59 -17.06
C THR A 85 -13.85 -5.58 -17.81
N ASP A 86 -14.03 -6.88 -17.56
CA ASP A 86 -13.25 -7.92 -18.24
C ASP A 86 -13.50 -7.92 -19.77
N ALA A 87 -14.73 -7.61 -20.19
CA ALA A 87 -15.05 -7.46 -21.61
C ALA A 87 -14.23 -6.35 -22.28
N GLU A 88 -14.08 -5.20 -21.61
CA GLU A 88 -13.26 -4.07 -22.09
C GLU A 88 -11.76 -4.33 -22.01
N ALA A 89 -11.33 -5.17 -21.07
CA ALA A 89 -9.93 -5.53 -20.89
C ALA A 89 -9.48 -6.64 -21.87
N SER A 90 -10.40 -7.48 -22.35
CA SER A 90 -10.13 -8.68 -23.14
C SER A 90 -9.17 -8.47 -24.33
N HIS A 91 -9.24 -7.32 -25.00
CA HIS A 91 -8.42 -7.01 -26.17
C HIS A 91 -7.21 -6.11 -25.89
N ARG A 92 -6.94 -5.76 -24.62
CA ARG A 92 -5.77 -4.94 -24.28
C ARG A 92 -4.51 -5.80 -24.25
N ARG A 93 -3.37 -5.21 -24.65
CA ARG A 93 -2.08 -5.91 -24.63
C ARG A 93 -1.48 -6.12 -23.24
N ASN A 94 -1.83 -5.27 -22.28
CA ASN A 94 -1.18 -5.22 -20.96
C ASN A 94 -1.89 -6.07 -19.90
N TYR A 95 -3.23 -6.03 -19.84
CA TYR A 95 -4.02 -6.84 -18.92
C TYR A 95 -5.35 -7.22 -19.56
N GLN A 96 -5.84 -8.43 -19.27
CA GLN A 96 -7.05 -8.98 -19.88
C GLN A 96 -8.24 -9.04 -18.92
N ARG A 97 -8.04 -8.72 -17.65
CA ARG A 97 -9.08 -8.66 -16.61
C ARG A 97 -9.02 -7.33 -15.87
N GLY A 98 -10.17 -6.78 -15.52
CA GLY A 98 -10.28 -5.50 -14.82
C GLY A 98 -10.05 -5.63 -13.32
N ASN A 99 -10.48 -6.74 -12.72
CA ASN A 99 -10.24 -7.06 -11.32
C ASN A 99 -9.28 -8.25 -11.21
N VAL A 100 -8.11 -8.01 -10.62
CA VAL A 100 -7.04 -9.01 -10.46
C VAL A 100 -6.55 -9.06 -9.01
N ILE A 101 -7.41 -8.75 -8.05
CA ILE A 101 -7.06 -8.77 -6.61
C ILE A 101 -6.49 -10.13 -6.17
N ASN A 102 -7.10 -11.22 -6.63
CA ASN A 102 -6.78 -12.60 -6.27
C ASN A 102 -6.06 -13.38 -7.39
N TYR A 103 -5.47 -12.68 -8.37
CA TYR A 103 -4.82 -13.33 -9.51
C TYR A 103 -3.77 -14.37 -9.08
N LEU A 104 -3.93 -15.59 -9.60
CA LEU A 104 -3.12 -16.78 -9.32
C LEU A 104 -3.03 -17.18 -7.83
N ASP A 105 -3.84 -16.58 -6.96
CA ASP A 105 -3.85 -16.88 -5.54
C ASP A 105 -5.23 -16.57 -4.92
N GLY A 106 -6.17 -17.50 -5.12
CA GLY A 106 -7.56 -17.41 -4.68
C GLY A 106 -8.57 -17.20 -5.80
N ASP A 107 -8.14 -17.14 -7.06
CA ASP A 107 -9.02 -17.12 -8.24
C ASP A 107 -9.26 -18.53 -8.79
N SER A 108 -10.25 -18.68 -9.67
CA SER A 108 -10.63 -19.97 -10.25
C SER A 108 -9.53 -20.63 -11.10
N LEU A 109 -8.51 -19.87 -11.52
CA LEU A 109 -7.34 -20.40 -12.25
C LEU A 109 -6.29 -20.97 -11.29
N SER A 110 -6.30 -20.57 -10.03
CA SER A 110 -5.40 -21.06 -9.01
C SER A 110 -5.92 -22.36 -8.37
N GLN A 111 -5.00 -23.21 -7.93
CA GLN A 111 -5.30 -24.33 -7.02
C GLN A 111 -5.35 -23.88 -5.55
N SER A 112 -5.45 -22.57 -5.30
CA SER A 112 -5.44 -21.94 -3.98
C SER A 112 -6.86 -21.57 -3.59
N SER A 113 -7.37 -22.13 -2.48
CA SER A 113 -8.68 -21.78 -1.93
C SER A 113 -8.57 -21.51 -0.45
N TYR A 114 -9.14 -20.38 -0.01
CA TYR A 114 -9.12 -19.94 1.38
C TYR A 114 -10.53 -20.06 1.97
N GLY A 115 -10.70 -20.93 2.96
CA GLY A 115 -11.96 -21.12 3.68
C GLY A 115 -12.22 -19.99 4.68
N TYR A 116 -12.54 -18.79 4.19
CA TYR A 116 -12.80 -17.62 5.03
C TYR A 116 -13.85 -17.93 6.11
N GLY A 117 -13.53 -17.59 7.35
CA GLY A 117 -14.42 -17.79 8.52
C GLY A 117 -14.55 -19.24 8.99
N LYS A 118 -13.89 -20.20 8.31
CA LYS A 118 -13.83 -21.61 8.73
C LYS A 118 -12.42 -22.03 9.08
N THR A 119 -11.48 -21.88 8.14
CA THR A 119 -10.10 -22.34 8.28
C THR A 119 -9.09 -21.19 8.26
N THR A 120 -9.43 -20.07 7.63
CA THR A 120 -8.57 -18.88 7.58
C THR A 120 -9.39 -17.59 7.69
N LEU A 121 -8.73 -16.48 8.00
CA LEU A 121 -9.28 -15.12 7.88
C LEU A 121 -8.83 -14.44 6.58
N ILE A 122 -8.42 -15.22 5.58
CA ILE A 122 -7.87 -14.70 4.32
C ILE A 122 -9.02 -14.53 3.32
N SER A 123 -9.14 -13.32 2.79
CA SER A 123 -10.13 -12.92 1.79
C SER A 123 -9.54 -11.87 0.84
N ASP A 124 -10.33 -11.42 -0.13
CA ASP A 124 -9.98 -10.30 -1.02
C ASP A 124 -9.95 -8.94 -0.28
N ARG A 125 -10.52 -8.90 0.92
CA ARG A 125 -10.58 -7.73 1.81
C ARG A 125 -9.50 -7.75 2.89
N SER A 126 -8.72 -8.83 3.01
CA SER A 126 -7.61 -8.90 3.95
C SER A 126 -6.46 -8.02 3.45
N LYS A 127 -6.10 -6.99 4.22
CA LYS A 127 -5.04 -6.03 3.86
C LYS A 127 -3.80 -6.24 4.71
N VAL A 128 -2.65 -5.94 4.13
CA VAL A 128 -1.37 -6.05 4.82
C VAL A 128 -1.17 -4.87 5.76
N TYR A 129 -0.58 -5.11 6.92
CA TYR A 129 -0.02 -4.05 7.76
C TYR A 129 1.39 -4.41 8.23
N LYS A 130 2.23 -3.40 8.46
CA LYS A 130 3.68 -3.54 8.68
C LYS A 130 4.21 -2.60 9.77
N GLY A 131 5.49 -2.77 10.14
CA GLY A 131 6.23 -1.83 11.00
C GLY A 131 6.21 -2.17 12.49
N GLY A 132 5.29 -3.04 12.93
CA GLY A 132 5.16 -3.41 14.35
C GLY A 132 4.70 -2.23 15.22
N SER A 133 4.21 -2.52 16.41
CA SER A 133 3.63 -1.54 17.33
C SER A 133 4.34 -1.53 18.68
N TRP A 134 3.92 -0.63 19.57
CA TRP A 134 4.37 -0.56 20.96
C TRP A 134 4.17 -1.86 21.75
N ASN A 135 3.24 -2.73 21.33
CA ASN A 135 2.95 -4.01 21.99
C ASN A 135 3.55 -5.23 21.26
N ASP A 136 4.39 -5.02 20.24
CA ASP A 136 4.93 -6.11 19.43
C ASP A 136 6.35 -6.50 19.81
N ARG A 137 6.64 -7.80 19.64
CA ARG A 137 7.99 -8.33 19.76
C ARG A 137 8.87 -7.90 18.58
N ALA A 138 10.18 -7.89 18.80
CA ALA A 138 11.19 -7.47 17.82
C ALA A 138 11.06 -8.11 16.43
N TYR A 139 10.55 -9.34 16.33
CA TYR A 139 10.28 -10.01 15.06
C TYR A 139 9.38 -9.17 14.13
N TRP A 140 8.33 -8.53 14.66
CA TRP A 140 7.37 -7.74 13.89
C TRP A 140 7.86 -6.33 13.54
N LEU A 141 8.99 -5.91 14.12
CA LEU A 141 9.65 -4.65 13.79
C LEU A 141 10.49 -4.76 12.50
N SER A 142 10.66 -5.99 11.97
CA SER A 142 11.37 -6.22 10.72
C SER A 142 10.56 -5.70 9.52
N PRO A 143 11.19 -4.97 8.57
CA PRO A 143 10.49 -4.44 7.40
C PRO A 143 9.90 -5.52 6.48
N GLY A 144 10.45 -6.73 6.52
CA GLY A 144 9.95 -7.88 5.75
C GLY A 144 8.78 -8.61 6.42
N ALA A 145 8.53 -8.37 7.71
CA ALA A 145 7.46 -9.04 8.42
C ALA A 145 6.10 -8.51 7.97
N ARG A 146 5.20 -9.42 7.59
CA ARG A 146 3.87 -9.11 7.08
C ARG A 146 2.80 -9.70 7.98
N ARG A 147 1.85 -8.87 8.38
CA ARG A 147 0.60 -9.29 9.02
C ARG A 147 -0.58 -8.80 8.20
N PHE A 148 -1.75 -9.31 8.53
CA PHE A 148 -2.96 -8.94 7.84
C PHE A 148 -4.15 -8.88 8.78
N LEU A 149 -5.10 -8.04 8.40
CA LEU A 149 -6.38 -7.87 9.06
C LEU A 149 -7.41 -7.52 7.99
N GLU A 150 -8.69 -7.81 8.23
CA GLU A 150 -9.75 -7.37 7.34
C GLU A 150 -9.83 -5.84 7.33
N GLN A 151 -10.03 -5.26 6.14
CA GLN A 151 -9.98 -3.80 5.93
C GLN A 151 -11.02 -3.00 6.73
N ASP A 152 -12.07 -3.64 7.25
CA ASP A 152 -13.14 -3.03 8.04
C ASP A 152 -12.87 -3.06 9.56
N GLN A 153 -11.76 -3.65 9.99
CA GLN A 153 -11.39 -3.77 11.39
C GLN A 153 -10.37 -2.71 11.80
N SER A 154 -10.29 -2.46 13.11
CA SER A 154 -9.35 -1.52 13.70
C SER A 154 -8.71 -2.10 14.97
N LEU A 155 -7.49 -1.66 15.28
CA LEU A 155 -6.75 -2.05 16.47
C LEU A 155 -6.10 -0.80 17.10
N SER A 156 -5.94 -0.78 18.41
CA SER A 156 -5.22 0.29 19.12
C SER A 156 -3.72 0.37 18.77
N THR A 157 -3.19 -0.68 18.14
CA THR A 157 -1.80 -0.82 17.69
C THR A 157 -1.62 -0.57 16.19
N LEU A 158 -2.68 -0.14 15.49
CA LEU A 158 -2.71 -0.03 14.03
C LEU A 158 -3.15 1.37 13.60
N GLY A 159 -2.29 2.02 12.82
CA GLY A 159 -2.51 3.32 12.20
C GLY A 159 -2.21 3.26 10.70
N PHE A 160 -1.83 4.39 10.13
CA PHE A 160 -1.56 4.52 8.70
C PHE A 160 -0.55 5.63 8.41
N ARG A 161 -0.04 5.61 7.19
CA ARG A 161 0.80 6.66 6.63
C ARG A 161 0.30 7.02 5.24
N CYS A 162 0.30 8.31 4.94
CA CYS A 162 -0.06 8.79 3.60
C CYS A 162 1.16 8.73 2.67
N ALA A 163 0.97 8.16 1.49
CA ALA A 163 1.93 8.21 0.40
C ALA A 163 1.32 9.00 -0.77
N MET A 164 2.16 9.64 -1.58
CA MET A 164 1.73 10.37 -2.76
C MET A 164 2.73 10.16 -3.88
N THR A 165 2.22 9.92 -5.09
CA THR A 165 3.04 9.87 -6.29
C THR A 165 3.66 11.23 -6.54
N ARG A 166 4.98 11.24 -6.68
CA ARG A 166 5.71 12.46 -6.97
C ARG A 166 5.96 12.58 -8.47
N MET A 167 5.36 13.58 -9.10
CA MET A 167 5.51 13.83 -10.56
C MET A 167 6.83 14.53 -10.95
N GLY A 168 7.67 14.88 -9.96
CA GLY A 168 8.95 15.57 -10.17
C GLY A 168 8.83 17.08 -10.40
N SER A 169 9.96 17.78 -10.35
CA SER A 169 10.11 19.17 -10.82
C SER A 169 10.90 19.16 -12.13
N PRO A 170 10.60 20.05 -13.10
CA PRO A 170 11.35 20.12 -14.37
C PRO A 170 12.86 20.27 -14.20
N GLU A 171 13.32 20.94 -13.12
CA GLU A 171 14.74 21.23 -12.85
C GLU A 171 15.37 20.36 -11.75
N GLY A 172 14.82 19.17 -11.46
CA GLY A 172 15.38 18.28 -10.44
C GLY A 172 15.27 18.81 -9.00
N ASN A 173 15.78 18.02 -8.05
CA ASN A 173 15.56 18.27 -6.62
C ASN A 173 16.65 19.18 -6.05
N LYS A 174 16.38 20.48 -5.93
CA LYS A 174 17.19 21.40 -5.10
C LYS A 174 17.06 21.13 -3.59
N ARG A 175 16.31 20.08 -3.17
CA ARG A 175 16.18 19.65 -1.77
C ARG A 175 17.36 18.76 -1.38
N LYS A 176 18.03 19.07 -0.27
CA LYS A 176 19.00 18.16 0.37
C LYS A 176 18.27 16.83 0.69
N THR A 177 18.73 15.73 0.09
CA THR A 177 18.20 14.39 0.35
C THR A 177 18.92 13.75 1.54
N GLY A 178 18.20 12.99 2.36
CA GLY A 178 18.77 12.27 3.51
C GLY A 178 18.99 13.14 4.74
N GLN A 179 19.15 12.48 5.90
CA GLN A 179 19.54 13.13 7.14
C GLN A 179 21.05 13.08 7.33
N PHE A 180 21.70 14.25 7.34
CA PHE A 180 23.13 14.38 7.60
C PHE A 180 23.35 14.65 9.09
N PHE A 181 23.59 13.59 9.86
CA PHE A 181 23.98 13.73 11.26
C PHE A 181 25.41 14.29 11.34
N LYS A 182 25.64 15.30 12.19
CA LYS A 182 26.99 15.84 12.43
C LYS A 182 27.88 14.73 12.99
N THR A 183 28.93 14.36 12.27
CA THR A 183 29.96 13.47 12.80
C THR A 183 30.72 14.20 13.91
N ARG A 184 30.74 13.61 15.10
CA ARG A 184 31.50 14.15 16.22
C ARG A 184 32.98 13.98 15.89
N ARG A 185 33.67 15.09 15.61
CA ARG A 185 35.12 15.11 15.38
C ARG A 185 35.81 14.54 16.63
N GLN A 186 36.58 13.47 16.49
CA GLN A 186 37.43 12.98 17.56
C GLN A 186 38.37 14.12 17.96
N LYS A 187 38.33 14.54 19.23
CA LYS A 187 39.37 15.44 19.76
C LYS A 187 40.66 14.61 19.80
N ARG A 188 41.63 15.02 19.00
CA ARG A 188 43.00 14.52 19.05
C ARG A 188 43.69 15.08 20.30
#